data_AF-A0A819SKJ8-F1
#
_entry.id   AF-A0A819SKJ8-F1
#
_cell.length_a   1.000
_cell.length_b   1.000
_cell.length_c   1.000
_cell.angle_alpha   90.00
_cell.angle_beta   90.00
_cell.angle_gamma   90.00
#
_symmetry.space_group_name_H-M   'P 1'
#
loop_
_entity.id
_entity.type
_entity.pdbx_description
1 polymer ?
#
loop_
_entity_poly.entity_id
_entity_poly.type
_entity_poly.pdbx_seq_one_letter_code
_entity_poly.pdbx_strand_id
1 'polypeptide(L)'
;SAIPKNNNKINTSNVHCELFRHLESDDASMNVLIIRQLRGYLVDKQLSSEILLPKFIQALQFIFGNSQKFPEVSLDEWTTLIAKNCGKIFSNDAQCDQLLMDIHFVSCNIPTDTLNLLNRLLQSKKAHERHDGLNFETDLEINAMKLQPHCHDSVFRLVCSQIQNASQQLMRTSKHKKINNLSDEELAALKSLKSNKNIVICKADKGNSIVILDREVYIKKAEDILKGKQFEQLKYDKFYLEREEELNKYILSLYNNNVIDSKLRHQLKSTCSSISVFYGLPKAHKTGYPLRPIISTRGSYQYQLSKYLAKAIREARPQASSYIKDSFEFVKKIKEIVLERNKTYIKCSFDVESLYTNVPVNEAIEITLDYMYKPRKLIDVPLNRDQMKILLNLSVTNSPFRFHNKIYKQIDGVAMGNPLAPIIADLWMQKMEEKLNKFRTNRPIVWLRYVDDIFCLFTISETKIKDFHSRINKWHDNLNFTLELESNNSISFLDVCVTQDEEDKLTTSLYRKPTHTGLYMLWDSNQNRRYKLGLIKTLVIRIHRICSKQSIIRNELNLLRKTLTDNGYPPHIIRRGRTITTTTSQIAPITSRTTTTTSTTSQMTTTTLTTS
;
A
#
# COMPACT_ATOMS: atom_id res chain seq x y z
N SER A 1 -7.55 -34.34 70.43
CA SER A 1 -7.70 -34.19 71.89
C SER A 1 -7.54 -32.72 72.25
N ALA A 2 -8.57 -32.16 72.92
CA ALA A 2 -8.63 -30.92 73.71
C ALA A 2 -7.96 -29.61 73.22
N ILE A 3 -8.78 -28.54 73.18
CA ILE A 3 -8.43 -27.12 73.01
C ILE A 3 -7.69 -26.60 74.27
N PRO A 4 -6.84 -25.57 74.16
CA PRO A 4 -7.15 -24.34 74.91
C PRO A 4 -7.07 -23.07 74.06
N LYS A 5 -8.07 -22.21 74.28
CA LYS A 5 -8.05 -20.79 73.92
C LYS A 5 -6.89 -20.13 74.66
N ASN A 6 -6.09 -19.32 73.97
CA ASN A 6 -5.42 -18.21 74.63
C ASN A 6 -5.34 -17.01 73.70
N ASN A 7 -6.05 -15.95 74.11
CA ASN A 7 -5.90 -14.60 73.60
C ASN A 7 -4.49 -14.12 73.93
N ASN A 8 -3.70 -13.79 72.92
CA ASN A 8 -2.59 -12.85 73.08
C ASN A 8 -2.56 -11.93 71.86
N LYS A 9 -2.73 -10.64 72.12
CA LYS A 9 -2.47 -9.55 71.16
C LYS A 9 -1.02 -9.70 70.66
N ILE A 10 -0.85 -10.06 69.39
CA ILE A 10 0.46 -9.99 68.74
C ILE A 10 0.64 -8.59 68.19
N ASN A 11 1.69 -7.92 68.65
CA ASN A 11 2.19 -6.64 68.17
C ASN A 11 2.32 -6.64 66.64
N THR A 12 1.69 -5.68 65.97
CA THR A 12 1.66 -5.50 64.51
C THR A 12 3.03 -5.18 63.88
N SER A 13 4.09 -5.01 64.68
CA SER A 13 5.44 -4.79 64.15
C SER A 13 6.15 -6.07 63.68
N ASN A 14 5.74 -7.26 64.13
CA ASN A 14 6.45 -8.51 63.76
C ASN A 14 5.82 -9.26 62.58
N VAL A 15 4.55 -9.02 62.24
CA VAL A 15 3.91 -9.60 61.03
C VAL A 15 4.50 -8.99 59.74
N HIS A 16 4.94 -7.72 59.81
CA HIS A 16 5.62 -7.06 58.71
C HIS A 16 6.97 -7.70 58.35
N CYS A 17 7.71 -8.28 59.28
CA CYS A 17 9.04 -8.84 58.97
C CYS A 17 8.98 -10.26 58.38
N GLU A 18 7.98 -11.08 58.73
CA GLU A 18 7.83 -12.42 58.13
C GLU A 18 7.23 -12.39 56.72
N LEU A 19 6.28 -11.48 56.45
CA LEU A 19 5.70 -11.35 55.11
C LEU A 19 6.74 -10.86 54.08
N PHE A 20 7.66 -9.98 54.51
CA PHE A 20 8.71 -9.44 53.63
C PHE A 20 9.88 -10.41 53.41
N ARG A 21 10.23 -11.27 54.38
CA ARG A 21 11.25 -12.31 54.16
C ARG A 21 10.82 -13.39 53.16
N HIS A 22 9.52 -13.64 53.01
CA HIS A 22 8.99 -14.52 51.96
C HIS A 22 8.88 -13.84 50.58
N LEU A 23 8.98 -12.52 50.50
CA LEU A 23 8.93 -11.75 49.24
C LEU A 23 10.31 -11.43 48.65
N GLU A 24 11.38 -11.62 49.41
CA GLU A 24 12.77 -11.46 48.96
C GLU A 24 13.51 -12.79 48.70
N SER A 25 12.84 -13.94 48.82
CA SER A 25 13.39 -15.19 48.31
C SER A 25 13.30 -15.25 46.78
N ASP A 26 14.36 -15.68 46.12
CA ASP A 26 14.50 -15.86 44.65
C ASP A 26 13.47 -16.81 43.99
N ASP A 27 12.47 -17.27 44.74
CA ASP A 27 11.41 -18.19 44.31
C ASP A 27 10.01 -17.50 44.22
N ALA A 28 10.01 -16.19 43.92
CA ALA A 28 8.78 -15.42 43.78
C ALA A 28 8.18 -15.56 42.38
N SER A 29 7.24 -16.52 42.28
CA SER A 29 6.27 -16.80 41.20
C SER A 29 5.94 -15.67 40.19
N MET A 30 5.67 -16.06 38.93
CA MET A 30 5.13 -15.29 37.77
C MET A 30 4.17 -14.13 38.12
N ASN A 31 3.44 -14.27 39.22
CA ASN A 31 2.50 -13.30 39.77
C ASN A 31 3.17 -11.96 40.16
N VAL A 32 4.41 -11.97 40.67
CA VAL A 32 5.17 -10.76 41.03
C VAL A 32 5.58 -9.96 39.80
N LEU A 33 5.90 -10.65 38.69
CA LEU A 33 6.25 -10.02 37.42
C LEU A 33 5.03 -9.38 36.75
N ILE A 34 3.88 -10.06 36.81
CA ILE A 34 2.58 -9.58 36.29
C ILE A 34 2.14 -8.32 37.04
N ILE A 35 2.21 -8.32 38.38
CA ILE A 35 1.85 -7.16 39.21
C ILE A 35 2.79 -5.97 38.92
N ARG A 36 4.11 -6.20 38.76
CA ARG A 36 5.07 -5.15 38.40
C ARG A 36 4.79 -4.52 37.02
N GLN A 37 4.44 -5.31 36.00
CA GLN A 37 4.12 -4.77 34.67
C GLN A 37 2.77 -4.07 34.62
N LEU A 38 1.78 -4.56 35.36
CA LEU A 38 0.47 -3.92 35.48
C LEU A 38 0.54 -2.60 36.26
N ARG A 39 1.38 -2.51 37.30
CA ARG A 39 1.71 -1.26 37.99
C ARG A 39 2.29 -0.21 37.02
N GLY A 40 3.20 -0.62 36.14
CA GLY A 40 3.75 0.26 35.10
C GLY A 40 2.67 0.78 34.13
N TYR A 41 1.73 -0.08 33.74
CA TYR A 41 0.62 0.27 32.83
C TYR A 41 -0.38 1.25 33.45
N LEU A 42 -0.73 1.08 34.72
CA LEU A 42 -1.69 1.96 35.42
C LEU A 42 -1.11 3.35 35.67
N VAL A 43 0.19 3.45 35.97
CA VAL A 43 0.90 4.73 36.15
C VAL A 43 1.01 5.49 34.82
N ASP A 44 1.22 4.81 33.70
CA ASP A 44 1.37 5.41 32.36
C ASP A 44 0.06 5.99 31.79
N LYS A 45 -1.10 5.59 32.34
CA LYS A 45 -2.43 5.82 31.73
C LYS A 45 -3.36 6.79 32.48
N GLN A 46 -2.97 7.32 33.65
CA GLN A 46 -3.75 8.32 34.42
C GLN A 46 -5.28 8.01 34.51
N LEU A 47 -5.63 6.74 34.70
CA LEU A 47 -7.03 6.29 34.72
C LEU A 47 -7.71 6.66 36.06
N SER A 48 -8.82 7.41 36.00
CA SER A 48 -9.59 7.82 37.18
C SER A 48 -10.21 6.62 37.91
N SER A 49 -10.16 6.69 39.23
CA SER A 49 -10.24 5.55 40.17
C SER A 49 -11.63 4.97 40.42
N GLU A 50 -12.72 5.59 39.96
CA GLU A 50 -14.06 5.23 40.48
C GLU A 50 -14.76 4.06 39.76
N ILE A 51 -14.41 3.76 38.51
CA ILE A 51 -15.17 2.76 37.71
C ILE A 51 -14.34 1.54 37.31
N LEU A 52 -13.03 1.73 37.05
CA LEU A 52 -12.16 0.69 36.50
C LEU A 52 -11.39 -0.08 37.56
N LEU A 53 -11.04 0.55 38.68
CA LEU A 53 -10.28 -0.10 39.76
C LEU A 53 -11.04 -1.28 40.41
N PRO A 54 -12.35 -1.18 40.72
CA PRO A 54 -13.10 -2.31 41.28
C PRO A 54 -13.24 -3.48 40.29
N LYS A 55 -13.43 -3.19 39.00
CA LYS A 55 -13.54 -4.19 37.93
C LYS A 55 -12.20 -4.87 37.65
N PHE A 56 -11.10 -4.14 37.79
CA PHE A 56 -9.74 -4.66 37.67
C PHE A 56 -9.38 -5.55 38.86
N ILE A 57 -9.77 -5.18 40.09
CA ILE A 57 -9.61 -6.00 41.29
C ILE A 57 -10.44 -7.29 41.17
N GLN A 58 -11.68 -7.22 40.66
CA GLN A 58 -12.47 -8.43 40.36
C GLN A 58 -11.81 -9.33 39.32
N ALA A 59 -11.19 -8.77 38.27
CA ALA A 59 -10.47 -9.56 37.28
C ALA A 59 -9.22 -10.23 37.87
N LEU A 60 -8.47 -9.54 38.74
CA LEU A 60 -7.32 -10.12 39.44
C LEU A 60 -7.76 -11.19 40.46
N GLN A 61 -8.86 -10.98 41.19
CA GLN A 61 -9.45 -11.97 42.09
C GLN A 61 -9.94 -13.20 41.32
N PHE A 62 -10.46 -13.04 40.10
CA PHE A 62 -10.85 -14.17 39.25
C PHE A 62 -9.63 -14.93 38.69
N ILE A 63 -8.56 -14.22 38.34
CA ILE A 63 -7.31 -14.81 37.83
C ILE A 63 -6.55 -15.57 38.93
N PHE A 64 -6.54 -15.05 40.17
CA PHE A 64 -5.72 -15.60 41.27
C PHE A 64 -6.52 -16.34 42.36
N GLY A 65 -7.84 -16.14 42.44
CA GLY A 65 -8.71 -16.64 43.52
C GLY A 65 -8.97 -18.14 43.53
N ASN A 66 -8.52 -18.88 42.51
CA ASN A 66 -8.53 -20.35 42.54
C ASN A 66 -7.22 -20.96 43.09
N SER A 67 -6.26 -20.14 43.52
CA SER A 67 -5.07 -20.61 44.24
C SER A 67 -5.27 -20.43 45.74
N GLN A 68 -5.35 -21.53 46.49
CA GLN A 68 -5.64 -21.60 47.94
C GLN A 68 -4.57 -20.95 48.86
N LYS A 69 -3.82 -19.93 48.43
CA LYS A 69 -2.69 -19.37 49.19
C LYS A 69 -2.62 -17.84 49.14
N PHE A 70 -3.72 -17.13 49.42
CA PHE A 70 -3.64 -15.72 49.83
C PHE A 70 -4.54 -15.46 51.05
N PRO A 71 -4.04 -14.77 52.09
CA PRO A 71 -4.89 -14.31 53.18
C PRO A 71 -5.84 -13.22 52.66
N GLU A 72 -7.09 -13.23 53.14
CA GLU A 72 -8.11 -12.22 52.83
C GLU A 72 -7.64 -10.85 53.32
N VAL A 73 -7.16 -10.00 52.40
CA VAL A 73 -6.87 -8.59 52.66
C VAL A 73 -8.07 -7.77 52.20
N SER A 74 -8.55 -6.88 53.07
CA SER A 74 -9.77 -6.11 52.84
C SER A 74 -9.59 -5.05 51.74
N LEU A 75 -10.69 -4.67 51.08
CA LEU A 75 -10.70 -3.68 49.99
C LEU A 75 -10.18 -2.30 50.46
N ASP A 76 -10.42 -1.94 51.71
CA ASP A 76 -9.97 -0.65 52.29
C ASP A 76 -8.45 -0.59 52.49
N GLU A 77 -7.80 -1.71 52.79
CA GLU A 77 -6.34 -1.79 52.93
C GLU A 77 -5.64 -1.61 51.56
N TRP A 78 -6.21 -2.18 50.50
CA TRP A 78 -5.73 -1.96 49.12
C TRP A 78 -5.89 -0.51 48.68
N THR A 79 -7.02 0.11 49.01
CA THR A 79 -7.33 1.49 48.61
C THR A 79 -6.40 2.49 49.31
N THR A 80 -6.10 2.26 50.58
CA THR A 80 -5.19 3.10 51.38
C THR A 80 -3.72 2.98 50.91
N LEU A 81 -3.30 1.79 50.48
CA LEU A 81 -1.94 1.53 49.97
C LEU A 81 -1.69 2.22 48.61
N ILE A 82 -2.72 2.34 47.77
CA ILE A 82 -2.65 2.97 46.44
C ILE A 82 -2.71 4.50 46.55
N ALA A 83 -3.59 5.03 47.41
CA ALA A 83 -3.75 6.48 47.60
C ALA A 83 -2.45 7.15 48.13
N LYS A 84 -1.69 6.46 48.99
CA LYS A 84 -0.45 7.00 49.59
C LYS A 84 0.71 7.12 48.60
N ASN A 85 0.65 6.49 47.42
CA ASN A 85 1.77 6.36 46.48
C ASN A 85 1.59 7.08 45.12
N CYS A 86 0.41 7.66 44.84
CA CYS A 86 0.09 8.31 43.55
C CYS A 86 0.05 9.85 43.59
N GLY A 87 0.50 10.48 44.68
CA GLY A 87 0.46 11.94 44.84
C GLY A 87 1.57 12.67 44.09
N LYS A 88 1.16 13.51 43.12
CA LYS A 88 1.92 14.49 42.30
C LYS A 88 2.38 13.96 40.94
N ILE A 89 1.77 14.47 39.86
CA ILE A 89 2.39 14.94 38.59
C ILE A 89 1.25 15.50 37.71
N PHE A 90 1.07 16.81 37.70
CA PHE A 90 0.38 17.56 36.62
C PHE A 90 0.94 18.99 36.61
N SER A 91 1.63 19.38 35.53
CA SER A 91 1.68 20.77 35.06
C SER A 91 2.39 20.87 33.70
N ASN A 92 1.71 21.58 32.79
CA ASN A 92 2.21 22.31 31.61
C ASN A 92 2.04 21.66 30.23
N ASP A 93 0.88 21.96 29.64
CA ASP A 93 0.64 22.03 28.20
C ASP A 93 1.11 23.40 27.65
N ALA A 94 1.87 23.38 26.57
CA ALA A 94 1.86 24.46 25.57
C ALA A 94 2.46 24.00 24.23
N GLN A 95 1.77 24.40 23.15
CA GLN A 95 2.18 24.49 21.74
C GLN A 95 2.13 23.23 20.87
N CYS A 96 1.21 23.24 19.89
CA CYS A 96 1.59 23.40 18.47
C CYS A 96 0.35 23.47 17.56
N ASP A 97 0.10 24.67 17.02
CA ASP A 97 -0.80 24.92 15.90
C ASP A 97 -0.21 24.48 14.55
N GLN A 98 -1.10 24.41 13.56
CA GLN A 98 -0.90 24.20 12.11
C GLN A 98 -0.61 22.76 11.62
N LEU A 99 -1.67 22.04 11.24
CA LEU A 99 -1.67 21.33 9.95
C LEU A 99 -2.91 21.78 9.16
N LEU A 100 -2.67 22.30 7.95
CA LEU A 100 -3.67 22.52 6.90
C LEU A 100 -4.11 21.18 6.31
N MET A 101 -5.28 21.17 5.68
CA MET A 101 -6.04 19.96 5.42
C MET A 101 -6.46 19.75 3.95
N ASP A 102 -6.50 18.47 3.56
CA ASP A 102 -6.27 17.92 2.21
C ASP A 102 -7.53 17.65 1.37
N ILE A 103 -8.46 18.60 1.31
CA ILE A 103 -9.51 18.61 0.27
C ILE A 103 -9.14 19.68 -0.76
N HIS A 104 -8.93 19.26 -2.00
CA HIS A 104 -8.75 20.20 -3.10
C HIS A 104 -10.12 20.56 -3.66
N PHE A 105 -10.54 21.80 -3.40
CA PHE A 105 -11.73 22.40 -4.00
C PHE A 105 -11.36 22.97 -5.36
N VAL A 106 -12.02 22.49 -6.41
CA VAL A 106 -11.84 23.02 -7.76
C VAL A 106 -13.19 23.56 -8.20
N SER A 107 -13.27 24.90 -8.27
CA SER A 107 -14.39 25.71 -8.79
C SER A 107 -15.78 25.54 -8.13
N CYS A 108 -15.91 24.77 -7.05
CA CYS A 108 -17.21 24.45 -6.45
C CYS A 108 -17.76 25.53 -5.53
N ASN A 109 -19.04 25.89 -5.69
CA ASN A 109 -19.82 26.63 -4.70
C ASN A 109 -20.33 25.68 -3.61
N ILE A 110 -19.53 25.49 -2.55
CA ILE A 110 -19.91 24.73 -1.35
C ILE A 110 -20.31 25.72 -0.26
N PRO A 111 -21.43 25.51 0.47
CA PRO A 111 -21.81 26.38 1.57
C PRO A 111 -20.68 26.55 2.59
N THR A 112 -20.40 27.78 2.98
CA THR A 112 -19.28 28.14 3.87
C THR A 112 -19.31 27.35 5.19
N ASP A 113 -20.49 27.06 5.73
CA ASP A 113 -20.62 26.28 6.97
C ASP A 113 -20.22 24.81 6.78
N THR A 114 -20.53 24.22 5.62
CA THR A 114 -20.10 22.87 5.26
C THR A 114 -18.59 22.84 5.01
N LEU A 115 -18.04 23.88 4.39
CA LEU A 115 -16.60 24.04 4.18
C LEU A 115 -15.85 24.16 5.51
N ASN A 116 -16.36 24.99 6.42
CA ASN A 116 -15.81 25.18 7.76
C ASN A 116 -15.89 23.91 8.60
N LEU A 117 -17.00 23.15 8.52
CA LEU A 117 -17.13 21.89 9.24
C LEU A 117 -16.24 20.78 8.66
N LEU A 118 -16.12 20.69 7.33
CA LEU A 118 -15.14 19.81 6.69
C LEU A 118 -13.74 20.19 7.14
N ASN A 119 -13.38 21.48 7.15
CA ASN A 119 -12.10 21.95 7.64
C ASN A 119 -11.89 21.66 9.14
N ARG A 120 -12.93 21.64 9.99
CA ARG A 120 -12.86 21.25 11.41
C ARG A 120 -12.70 19.75 11.62
N LEU A 121 -13.46 18.92 10.89
CA LEU A 121 -13.32 17.46 10.83
C LEU A 121 -11.86 17.07 10.56
N LEU A 122 -11.30 17.83 9.65
CA LEU A 122 -9.97 17.73 9.14
C LEU A 122 -8.96 18.33 10.17
N GLN A 123 -9.23 19.48 10.78
CA GLN A 123 -8.38 20.08 11.82
C GLN A 123 -8.49 19.42 13.20
N SER A 124 -9.28 18.35 13.38
CA SER A 124 -9.45 17.65 14.67
C SER A 124 -8.21 16.83 15.07
N LYS A 125 -7.07 17.52 15.15
CA LYS A 125 -5.83 17.19 15.84
C LYS A 125 -5.95 17.27 17.36
N LYS A 126 -7.08 17.72 17.91
CA LYS A 126 -7.33 17.51 19.33
C LYS A 126 -7.49 16.01 19.49
N ALA A 127 -6.56 15.41 20.23
CA ALA A 127 -6.83 14.20 20.96
C ALA A 127 -8.26 14.32 21.50
N HIS A 128 -9.21 13.66 20.84
CA HIS A 128 -10.39 13.31 21.57
C HIS A 128 -9.85 12.44 22.70
N GLU A 129 -10.11 12.85 23.94
CA GLU A 129 -10.22 11.95 25.07
C GLU A 129 -11.26 10.88 24.70
N ARG A 130 -10.88 9.95 23.83
CA ARG A 130 -11.67 8.80 23.46
C ARG A 130 -11.28 7.73 24.45
N HIS A 131 -12.21 7.46 25.35
CA HIS A 131 -12.11 6.42 26.36
C HIS A 131 -11.55 5.11 25.80
N ASP A 132 -10.55 4.58 26.50
CA ASP A 132 -9.62 3.49 26.22
C ASP A 132 -10.21 2.10 25.91
N GLY A 133 -11.49 1.97 25.54
CA GLY A 133 -12.13 0.67 25.33
C GLY A 133 -11.50 -0.18 24.22
N LEU A 134 -11.16 0.43 23.09
CA LEU A 134 -10.53 -0.26 21.94
C LEU A 134 -9.01 -0.48 22.12
N ASN A 135 -8.36 0.27 23.02
CA ASN A 135 -6.94 0.08 23.31
C ASN A 135 -6.69 -1.07 24.29
N PHE A 136 -7.65 -1.37 25.16
CA PHE A 136 -7.51 -2.38 26.20
C PHE A 136 -7.20 -3.78 25.66
N GLU A 137 -7.95 -4.26 24.68
CA GLU A 137 -7.77 -5.61 24.11
C GLU A 137 -6.41 -5.75 23.41
N THR A 138 -6.01 -4.76 22.61
CA THR A 138 -4.74 -4.80 21.89
C THR A 138 -3.54 -4.57 22.81
N ASP A 139 -3.68 -3.75 23.86
CA ASP A 139 -2.64 -3.57 24.88
C ASP A 139 -2.47 -4.85 25.71
N LEU A 140 -3.57 -5.52 26.07
CA LEU A 140 -3.56 -6.82 26.73
C LEU A 140 -2.92 -7.90 25.85
N GLU A 141 -3.29 -7.99 24.56
CA GLU A 141 -2.69 -8.94 23.63
C GLU A 141 -1.18 -8.68 23.44
N ILE A 142 -0.75 -7.43 23.32
CA ILE A 142 0.67 -7.09 23.17
C ILE A 142 1.45 -7.37 24.46
N ASN A 143 0.87 -7.09 25.63
CA ASN A 143 1.50 -7.41 26.91
C ASN A 143 1.53 -8.92 27.16
N ALA A 144 0.49 -9.65 26.76
CA ALA A 144 0.49 -11.11 26.77
C ALA A 144 1.61 -11.65 25.88
N MET A 145 1.77 -11.15 24.65
CA MET A 145 2.84 -11.56 23.73
C MET A 145 4.26 -11.36 24.29
N LYS A 146 4.47 -10.43 25.24
CA LYS A 146 5.77 -10.30 25.93
C LYS A 146 6.05 -11.45 26.89
N LEU A 147 5.04 -12.22 27.31
CA LEU A 147 5.17 -13.40 28.17
C LEU A 147 5.54 -14.65 27.37
N GLN A 148 5.35 -14.66 26.04
CA GLN A 148 5.62 -15.81 25.17
C GLN A 148 7.05 -16.42 25.33
N PRO A 149 8.13 -15.63 25.49
CA PRO A 149 9.48 -16.18 25.69
C PRO A 149 9.68 -16.78 27.10
N HIS A 150 8.77 -16.51 28.03
CA HIS A 150 8.95 -16.75 29.47
C HIS A 150 7.96 -17.78 30.02
N CYS A 151 7.11 -18.38 29.19
CA CYS A 151 6.17 -19.41 29.61
C CYS A 151 5.98 -20.49 28.54
N HIS A 152 5.60 -21.69 28.97
CA HIS A 152 5.33 -22.81 28.07
C HIS A 152 4.13 -22.50 27.16
N ASP A 153 4.17 -22.98 25.92
CA ASP A 153 3.26 -22.59 24.84
C ASP A 153 1.77 -22.91 25.15
N SER A 154 1.52 -23.92 25.98
CA SER A 154 0.18 -24.24 26.51
C SER A 154 -0.34 -23.22 27.52
N VAL A 155 0.54 -22.71 28.40
CA VAL A 155 0.23 -21.67 29.39
C VAL A 155 0.00 -20.34 28.70
N PHE A 156 0.83 -20.02 27.71
CA PHE A 156 0.65 -18.83 26.88
C PHE A 156 -0.73 -18.80 26.20
N ARG A 157 -1.15 -19.94 25.60
CA ARG A 157 -2.47 -20.09 24.97
C ARG A 157 -3.61 -19.92 25.96
N LEU A 158 -3.47 -20.48 27.17
CA LEU A 158 -4.47 -20.35 28.23
C LEU A 158 -4.64 -18.89 28.66
N VAL A 159 -3.53 -18.17 28.88
CA VAL A 159 -3.54 -16.74 29.25
C VAL A 159 -4.18 -15.90 28.15
N CYS A 160 -3.82 -16.13 26.88
CA CYS A 160 -4.45 -15.43 25.74
C CYS A 160 -5.96 -15.68 25.67
N SER A 161 -6.39 -16.92 25.90
CA SER A 161 -7.81 -17.29 25.90
C SER A 161 -8.58 -16.61 27.03
N GLN A 162 -8.01 -16.55 28.24
CA GLN A 162 -8.65 -15.87 29.36
C GLN A 162 -8.73 -14.35 29.17
N ILE A 163 -7.69 -13.74 28.63
CA ILE A 163 -7.67 -12.33 28.25
C ILE A 163 -8.76 -12.01 27.21
N GLN A 164 -8.88 -12.84 26.18
CA GLN A 164 -9.93 -12.70 25.16
C GLN A 164 -11.33 -12.85 25.77
N ASN A 165 -11.54 -13.82 26.67
CA ASN A 165 -12.84 -14.01 27.33
C ASN A 165 -13.20 -12.83 28.23
N ALA A 166 -12.25 -12.30 29.01
CA ALA A 166 -12.44 -11.13 29.86
C ALA A 166 -12.72 -9.86 29.03
N SER A 167 -11.98 -9.67 27.93
CA SER A 167 -12.22 -8.59 26.96
C SER A 167 -13.63 -8.67 26.37
N GLN A 168 -14.05 -9.86 25.90
CA GLN A 168 -15.39 -10.08 25.36
C GLN A 168 -16.50 -9.85 26.40
N GLN A 169 -16.28 -10.22 27.66
CA GLN A 169 -17.23 -9.93 28.74
C GLN A 169 -17.32 -8.43 29.04
N LEU A 170 -16.19 -7.73 29.12
CA LEU A 170 -16.15 -6.27 29.27
C LEU A 170 -16.90 -5.56 28.13
N MET A 171 -16.67 -5.99 26.90
CA MET A 171 -17.36 -5.48 25.70
C MET A 171 -18.86 -5.81 25.69
N ARG A 172 -19.27 -6.95 26.26
CA ARG A 172 -20.68 -7.29 26.44
C ARG A 172 -21.36 -6.44 27.52
N THR A 173 -20.62 -6.01 28.54
CA THR A 173 -21.13 -5.11 29.58
C THR A 173 -21.14 -3.63 29.17
N SER A 174 -20.34 -3.23 28.18
CA SER A 174 -20.32 -1.87 27.60
C SER A 174 -21.42 -1.64 26.53
N LYS A 175 -22.44 -2.50 26.50
CA LYS A 175 -23.63 -2.31 25.66
C LYS A 175 -24.20 -0.91 25.92
N HIS A 176 -24.26 -0.12 24.84
CA HIS A 176 -24.89 1.21 24.71
C HIS A 176 -24.03 2.45 24.97
N LYS A 177 -22.95 2.60 24.19
CA LYS A 177 -22.79 3.82 23.36
C LYS A 177 -22.09 3.39 22.07
N LYS A 178 -22.82 3.36 20.93
CA LYS A 178 -22.15 3.44 19.63
C LYS A 178 -21.48 4.81 19.60
N ILE A 179 -20.22 4.88 20.03
CA ILE A 179 -19.44 6.10 19.92
C ILE A 179 -19.14 6.24 18.43
N ASN A 180 -19.95 7.06 17.76
CA ASN A 180 -19.74 7.38 16.37
C ASN A 180 -18.42 8.16 16.29
N ASN A 181 -17.58 7.84 15.32
CA ASN A 181 -16.29 8.52 15.14
C ASN A 181 -16.43 9.94 14.61
N LEU A 182 -17.67 10.35 14.33
CA LEU A 182 -18.10 11.64 13.80
C LEU A 182 -19.18 12.19 14.75
N SER A 183 -19.18 13.50 14.97
CA SER A 183 -20.30 14.16 15.64
C SER A 183 -21.56 14.12 14.75
N ASP A 184 -22.72 14.40 15.34
CA ASP A 184 -23.97 14.46 14.58
C ASP A 184 -23.94 15.58 13.53
N GLU A 185 -23.30 16.71 13.84
CA GLU A 185 -23.07 17.82 12.90
C GLU A 185 -22.22 17.36 11.70
N GLU A 186 -21.12 16.67 11.99
CA GLU A 186 -20.19 16.17 10.97
C GLU A 186 -20.86 15.15 10.04
N LEU A 187 -21.66 14.25 10.63
CA LEU A 187 -22.42 13.27 9.90
C LEU A 187 -23.55 13.92 9.07
N ALA A 188 -24.18 14.98 9.58
CA ALA A 188 -25.16 15.76 8.84
C ALA A 188 -24.51 16.48 7.65
N ALA A 189 -23.33 17.07 7.81
CA ALA A 189 -22.61 17.71 6.69
C ALA A 189 -22.17 16.69 5.64
N LEU A 190 -21.67 15.51 6.04
CA LEU A 190 -21.34 14.46 5.07
C LEU A 190 -22.57 13.96 4.31
N LYS A 191 -23.72 13.84 4.98
CA LYS A 191 -25.01 13.52 4.32
C LYS A 191 -25.41 14.62 3.34
N SER A 192 -25.31 15.89 3.75
CA SER A 192 -25.60 17.06 2.91
C SER A 192 -24.71 17.06 1.66
N LEU A 193 -23.39 16.92 1.84
CA LEU A 193 -22.41 16.87 0.76
C LEU A 193 -22.68 15.69 -0.20
N LYS A 194 -23.00 14.50 0.32
CA LYS A 194 -23.35 13.33 -0.49
C LYS A 194 -24.64 13.54 -1.28
N SER A 195 -25.60 14.29 -0.73
CA SER A 195 -26.88 14.56 -1.38
C SER A 195 -26.79 15.61 -2.49
N ASN A 196 -25.74 16.43 -2.49
CA ASN A 196 -25.53 17.46 -3.50
C ASN A 196 -25.21 16.85 -4.88
N LYS A 197 -26.18 16.94 -5.79
CA LYS A 197 -26.06 16.42 -7.16
C LYS A 197 -25.20 17.31 -8.06
N ASN A 198 -24.88 18.54 -7.67
CA ASN A 198 -24.11 19.47 -8.49
C ASN A 198 -22.60 19.25 -8.39
N ILE A 199 -22.15 18.38 -7.49
CA ILE A 199 -20.74 18.06 -7.30
C ILE A 199 -20.42 16.60 -7.62
N VAL A 200 -19.15 16.35 -7.89
CA VAL A 200 -18.53 15.03 -8.02
C VAL A 200 -17.41 14.95 -6.99
N ILE A 201 -17.52 13.98 -6.09
CA ILE A 201 -16.49 13.66 -5.10
C ILE A 201 -15.75 12.43 -5.59
N CYS A 202 -14.45 12.55 -5.81
CA CYS A 202 -13.63 11.47 -6.34
C CYS A 202 -12.21 11.50 -5.75
N LYS A 203 -11.47 10.41 -5.97
CA LYS A 203 -10.06 10.34 -5.57
C LYS A 203 -9.21 11.10 -6.58
N ALA A 204 -8.20 11.81 -6.07
CA ALA A 204 -7.15 12.35 -6.93
C ALA A 204 -6.35 11.22 -7.59
N ASP A 205 -5.79 11.55 -8.75
CA ASP A 205 -4.91 10.66 -9.50
C ASP A 205 -3.62 10.26 -8.74
N LYS A 206 -3.09 11.20 -7.94
CA LYS A 206 -1.87 11.02 -7.13
C LYS A 206 -2.06 11.68 -5.76
N GLY A 207 -1.30 11.24 -4.77
CA GLY A 207 -1.27 11.85 -3.44
C GLY A 207 -2.33 11.37 -2.45
N ASN A 208 -3.20 10.42 -2.84
CA ASN A 208 -4.26 9.87 -1.99
C ASN A 208 -5.20 10.94 -1.39
N SER A 209 -5.35 12.08 -2.07
CA SER A 209 -6.27 13.16 -1.67
C SER A 209 -7.66 12.98 -2.26
N ILE A 210 -8.63 13.69 -1.68
CA ILE A 210 -10.01 13.75 -2.17
C ILE A 210 -10.18 15.06 -2.95
N VAL A 211 -10.83 14.97 -4.10
CA VAL A 211 -11.12 16.11 -4.96
C VAL A 211 -12.63 16.29 -5.06
N ILE A 212 -13.07 17.54 -4.92
CA ILE A 212 -14.45 17.95 -5.16
C ILE A 212 -14.47 18.86 -6.39
N LEU A 213 -15.29 18.49 -7.36
CA LEU A 213 -15.45 19.17 -8.65
C LEU A 213 -16.92 19.47 -8.92
N ASP A 214 -17.20 20.54 -9.65
CA ASP A 214 -18.53 20.74 -10.23
C ASP A 214 -18.82 19.62 -11.22
N ARG A 215 -20.03 19.07 -11.14
CA ARG A 215 -20.47 17.96 -11.98
C ARG A 215 -20.42 18.32 -13.45
N GLU A 216 -20.84 19.52 -13.82
CA GLU A 216 -20.84 19.98 -15.20
C GLU A 216 -19.41 20.09 -15.75
N VAL A 217 -18.48 20.65 -14.97
CA VAL A 217 -17.06 20.74 -15.32
C VAL A 217 -16.45 19.35 -15.49
N TYR A 218 -16.76 18.42 -14.58
CA TYR A 218 -16.29 17.04 -14.66
C TYR A 218 -16.82 16.32 -15.91
N ILE A 219 -18.13 16.43 -16.18
CA ILE A 219 -18.77 15.83 -17.35
C ILE A 219 -18.16 16.41 -18.63
N LYS A 220 -18.04 17.74 -18.73
CA LYS A 220 -17.46 18.41 -19.89
C LYS A 220 -16.03 17.93 -20.16
N LYS A 221 -15.17 17.90 -19.13
CA LYS A 221 -13.79 17.38 -19.24
C LYS A 221 -13.74 15.94 -19.71
N ALA A 222 -14.65 15.09 -19.23
CA ALA A 222 -14.74 13.70 -19.66
C ALA A 222 -15.25 13.58 -21.10
N GLU A 223 -16.27 14.32 -21.48
CA GLU A 223 -16.79 14.35 -22.86
C GLU A 223 -15.75 14.89 -23.85
N ASP A 224 -14.96 15.89 -23.47
CA ASP A 224 -13.87 16.41 -24.30
C ASP A 224 -12.79 15.34 -24.57
N ILE A 225 -12.49 14.46 -23.60
CA ILE A 225 -11.64 13.29 -23.83
C ILE A 225 -12.31 12.31 -24.80
N LEU A 226 -13.61 12.08 -24.65
CA LEU A 226 -14.38 11.12 -25.46
C LEU A 226 -14.67 11.60 -26.89
N LYS A 227 -14.43 12.88 -27.21
CA LYS A 227 -14.42 13.40 -28.58
C LYS A 227 -13.13 13.06 -29.34
N GLY A 228 -12.11 12.53 -28.66
CA GLY A 228 -10.87 12.12 -29.28
C GLY A 228 -11.06 11.02 -30.33
N LYS A 229 -10.16 10.98 -31.32
CA LYS A 229 -10.18 10.01 -32.44
C LYS A 229 -10.17 8.53 -32.00
N GLN A 230 -9.83 8.26 -30.75
CA GLN A 230 -9.76 6.93 -30.14
C GLN A 230 -11.14 6.35 -29.79
N PHE A 231 -12.18 7.17 -29.74
CA PHE A 231 -13.48 6.80 -29.22
C PHE A 231 -14.58 7.05 -30.25
N GLU A 232 -15.58 6.17 -30.26
CA GLU A 232 -16.78 6.31 -31.07
C GLU A 232 -18.01 6.15 -30.18
N GLN A 233 -18.96 7.07 -30.27
CA GLN A 233 -20.23 6.95 -29.57
C GLN A 233 -21.15 5.98 -30.30
N LEU A 234 -21.71 5.02 -29.57
CA LEU A 234 -22.68 4.06 -30.08
C LEU A 234 -24.11 4.54 -29.87
N LYS A 235 -24.99 4.24 -30.83
CA LYS A 235 -26.44 4.47 -30.73
C LYS A 235 -27.19 3.32 -30.07
N TYR A 236 -26.54 2.16 -29.96
CA TYR A 236 -27.15 0.90 -29.54
C TYR A 236 -26.49 0.39 -28.25
N ASP A 237 -27.32 0.01 -27.28
CA ASP A 237 -26.91 -0.23 -25.90
C ASP A 237 -26.50 -1.67 -25.58
N LYS A 238 -26.82 -2.62 -26.47
CA LYS A 238 -26.52 -4.04 -26.30
C LYS A 238 -25.32 -4.54 -27.12
N PHE A 239 -24.52 -3.63 -27.71
CA PHE A 239 -23.32 -4.01 -28.46
C PHE A 239 -22.33 -4.88 -27.66
N TYR A 240 -22.27 -4.70 -26.34
CA TYR A 240 -21.43 -5.55 -25.47
C TYR A 240 -21.88 -7.03 -25.43
N LEU A 241 -23.17 -7.31 -25.63
CA LEU A 241 -23.69 -8.68 -25.69
C LEU A 241 -23.27 -9.36 -27.00
N GLU A 242 -23.27 -8.62 -28.12
CA GLU A 242 -22.78 -9.13 -29.41
C GLU A 242 -21.29 -9.51 -29.31
N ARG A 243 -20.48 -8.67 -28.66
CA ARG A 243 -19.06 -8.94 -28.40
C ARG A 243 -18.85 -10.12 -27.47
N GLU A 244 -19.69 -10.26 -26.44
CA GLU A 244 -19.68 -11.43 -25.55
C GLU A 244 -20.02 -12.72 -26.31
N GLU A 245 -21.01 -12.67 -27.19
CA GLU A 245 -21.41 -13.80 -28.04
C GLU A 245 -20.29 -14.19 -29.02
N GLU A 246 -19.67 -13.22 -29.69
CA GLU A 246 -18.54 -13.43 -30.59
C GLU A 246 -17.36 -14.09 -29.86
N LEU A 247 -17.00 -13.58 -28.68
CA LEU A 247 -15.98 -14.20 -27.84
C LEU A 247 -16.35 -15.66 -27.51
N ASN A 248 -17.55 -15.89 -27.01
CA ASN A 248 -17.98 -17.22 -26.58
C ASN A 248 -18.06 -18.22 -27.73
N LYS A 249 -18.50 -17.79 -28.93
CA LYS A 249 -18.47 -18.60 -30.16
C LYS A 249 -17.05 -19.01 -30.52
N TYR A 250 -16.10 -18.08 -30.44
CA TYR A 250 -14.71 -18.36 -30.74
C TYR A 250 -14.05 -19.28 -29.71
N ILE A 251 -14.30 -19.06 -28.40
CA ILE A 251 -13.82 -19.96 -27.36
C ILE A 251 -14.39 -21.37 -27.53
N LEU A 252 -15.65 -21.50 -27.95
CA LEU A 252 -16.27 -22.79 -28.24
C LEU A 252 -15.63 -23.48 -29.44
N SER A 253 -15.30 -22.75 -30.51
CA SER A 253 -14.64 -23.34 -31.68
C SER A 253 -13.23 -23.86 -31.35
N LEU A 254 -12.46 -23.15 -30.52
CA LEU A 254 -11.17 -23.61 -30.03
C LEU A 254 -11.30 -24.92 -29.24
N TYR A 255 -12.33 -25.05 -28.41
CA TYR A 255 -12.60 -26.27 -27.65
C TYR A 255 -13.00 -27.44 -28.55
N ASN A 256 -13.93 -27.21 -29.49
CA ASN A 256 -14.39 -28.25 -30.41
C ASN A 256 -13.26 -28.79 -31.30
N ASN A 257 -12.27 -27.94 -31.61
CA ASN A 257 -11.08 -28.30 -32.38
C ASN A 257 -9.94 -28.87 -31.50
N ASN A 258 -10.19 -29.19 -30.22
CA ASN A 258 -9.21 -29.71 -29.26
C ASN A 258 -7.96 -28.81 -29.05
N VAL A 259 -8.07 -27.50 -29.32
CA VAL A 259 -6.98 -26.53 -29.10
C VAL A 259 -6.87 -26.19 -27.62
N ILE A 260 -8.01 -26.08 -26.93
CA ILE A 260 -8.06 -25.80 -25.50
C ILE A 260 -8.85 -26.88 -24.77
N ASP A 261 -8.48 -27.15 -23.52
CA ASP A 261 -9.18 -28.10 -22.68
C ASP A 261 -10.48 -27.51 -22.09
N SER A 262 -11.28 -28.37 -21.46
CA SER A 262 -12.53 -27.96 -20.81
C SER A 262 -12.28 -26.92 -19.71
N LYS A 263 -11.18 -27.04 -18.96
CA LYS A 263 -10.85 -26.14 -17.86
C LYS A 263 -10.59 -24.72 -18.37
N LEU A 264 -9.76 -24.58 -19.40
CA LEU A 264 -9.45 -23.30 -20.01
C LEU A 264 -10.67 -22.70 -20.71
N ARG A 265 -11.51 -23.51 -21.37
CA ARG A 265 -12.80 -23.05 -21.90
C ARG A 265 -13.66 -22.40 -20.81
N HIS A 266 -13.85 -23.05 -19.66
CA HIS A 266 -14.65 -22.50 -18.56
C HIS A 266 -14.03 -21.24 -17.97
N GLN A 267 -12.70 -21.15 -17.93
CA GLN A 267 -12.00 -19.96 -17.47
C GLN A 267 -12.16 -18.76 -18.40
N LEU A 268 -12.18 -18.98 -19.73
CA LEU A 268 -12.22 -17.93 -20.73
C LEU A 268 -13.64 -17.51 -21.14
N LYS A 269 -14.61 -18.42 -21.03
CA LYS A 269 -16.02 -18.14 -21.33
C LYS A 269 -16.52 -16.99 -20.46
N SER A 270 -17.20 -16.03 -21.08
CA SER A 270 -17.92 -14.98 -20.37
C SER A 270 -19.38 -15.37 -20.21
N THR A 271 -19.97 -15.07 -19.05
CA THR A 271 -21.39 -15.21 -18.79
C THR A 271 -21.89 -14.04 -17.96
N CYS A 272 -23.04 -13.48 -18.33
CA CYS A 272 -23.67 -12.36 -17.63
C CYS A 272 -22.73 -11.15 -17.48
N SER A 273 -22.02 -10.79 -18.56
CA SER A 273 -21.08 -9.69 -18.51
C SER A 273 -21.78 -8.35 -18.25
N SER A 274 -21.11 -7.47 -17.51
CA SER A 274 -21.50 -6.07 -17.33
C SER A 274 -20.71 -5.19 -18.28
N ILE A 275 -21.35 -4.20 -18.90
CA ILE A 275 -20.62 -3.20 -19.68
C ILE A 275 -19.59 -2.46 -18.82
N SER A 276 -18.42 -2.20 -19.40
CA SER A 276 -17.35 -1.43 -18.75
C SER A 276 -17.82 -0.01 -18.41
N VAL A 277 -17.20 0.63 -17.43
CA VAL A 277 -17.57 1.99 -16.98
C VAL A 277 -16.38 2.93 -17.08
N PHE A 278 -16.57 4.09 -17.70
CA PHE A 278 -15.58 5.15 -17.74
C PHE A 278 -15.71 6.07 -16.52
N TYR A 279 -14.57 6.48 -15.97
CA TYR A 279 -14.47 7.60 -15.04
C TYR A 279 -13.10 8.28 -15.15
N GLY A 280 -13.03 9.55 -14.74
CA GLY A 280 -11.81 10.34 -14.73
C GLY A 280 -11.27 10.53 -13.32
N LEU A 281 -9.97 10.36 -13.13
CA LEU A 281 -9.28 10.73 -11.89
C LEU A 281 -8.60 12.11 -12.07
N PRO A 282 -8.95 13.13 -11.29
CA PRO A 282 -8.37 14.46 -11.44
C PRO A 282 -6.87 14.47 -11.12
N LYS A 283 -6.06 14.97 -12.05
CA LYS A 283 -4.63 15.21 -11.84
C LYS A 283 -4.43 16.54 -11.09
N ALA A 284 -4.68 16.53 -9.78
CA ALA A 284 -4.63 17.71 -8.91
C ALA A 284 -3.28 18.49 -8.95
N HIS A 285 -2.21 17.82 -9.36
CA HIS A 285 -0.85 18.37 -9.46
C HIS A 285 -0.53 19.01 -10.82
N LYS A 286 -1.49 19.08 -11.76
CA LYS A 286 -1.32 19.72 -13.07
C LYS A 286 -2.28 20.90 -13.20
N THR A 287 -1.82 21.98 -13.83
CA THR A 287 -2.64 23.16 -14.14
C THR A 287 -3.89 22.76 -14.93
N GLY A 288 -5.04 23.36 -14.58
CA GLY A 288 -6.33 23.04 -15.20
C GLY A 288 -6.96 21.71 -14.74
N TYR A 289 -6.27 20.94 -13.89
CA TYR A 289 -6.76 19.69 -13.30
C TYR A 289 -7.35 18.71 -14.33
N PRO A 290 -6.57 18.29 -15.35
CA PRO A 290 -7.03 17.35 -16.36
C PRO A 290 -7.38 16.00 -15.74
N LEU A 291 -8.31 15.28 -16.36
CA LEU A 291 -8.70 13.94 -15.91
C LEU A 291 -7.74 12.89 -16.49
N ARG A 292 -7.36 11.89 -15.67
CA ARG A 292 -6.83 10.61 -16.18
C ARG A 292 -8.03 9.71 -16.51
N PRO A 293 -8.26 9.36 -17.78
CA PRO A 293 -9.38 8.49 -18.15
C PRO A 293 -9.09 7.05 -17.69
N ILE A 294 -10.08 6.42 -17.07
CA ILE A 294 -10.05 5.01 -16.67
C ILE A 294 -11.31 4.34 -17.20
N ILE A 295 -11.14 3.18 -17.85
CA ILE A 295 -12.23 2.30 -18.27
C ILE A 295 -12.14 1.04 -17.41
N SER A 296 -13.02 0.95 -16.42
CA SER A 296 -13.11 -0.24 -15.57
C SER A 296 -13.75 -1.38 -16.34
N THR A 297 -12.92 -2.35 -16.71
CA THR A 297 -13.32 -3.60 -17.39
C THR A 297 -13.73 -4.71 -16.42
N ARG A 298 -13.74 -4.47 -15.11
CA ARG A 298 -14.12 -5.51 -14.14
C ARG A 298 -15.57 -5.94 -14.39
N GLY A 299 -15.76 -7.25 -14.62
CA GLY A 299 -17.07 -7.83 -14.92
C GLY A 299 -17.47 -7.78 -16.40
N SER A 300 -16.66 -7.17 -17.27
CA SER A 300 -16.90 -7.15 -18.70
C SER A 300 -16.46 -8.45 -19.38
N TYR A 301 -16.97 -8.71 -20.59
CA TYR A 301 -16.77 -9.97 -21.30
C TYR A 301 -15.29 -10.29 -21.55
N GLN A 302 -14.48 -9.26 -21.82
CA GLN A 302 -13.05 -9.41 -22.13
C GLN A 302 -12.14 -9.54 -20.91
N TYR A 303 -12.64 -9.35 -19.67
CA TYR A 303 -11.78 -9.20 -18.50
C TYR A 303 -10.94 -10.44 -18.20
N GLN A 304 -11.58 -11.62 -18.17
CA GLN A 304 -10.88 -12.87 -17.85
C GLN A 304 -9.94 -13.30 -18.97
N LEU A 305 -10.37 -13.15 -20.22
CA LEU A 305 -9.52 -13.36 -21.38
C LEU A 305 -8.28 -12.47 -21.30
N SER A 306 -8.46 -11.17 -21.04
CA SER A 306 -7.35 -10.23 -20.90
C SER A 306 -6.38 -10.64 -19.80
N LYS A 307 -6.86 -11.12 -18.65
CA LYS A 307 -5.98 -11.63 -17.58
C LYS A 307 -5.18 -12.86 -18.00
N TYR A 308 -5.83 -13.79 -18.70
CA TYR A 308 -5.18 -15.00 -19.20
C TYR A 308 -4.08 -14.66 -20.22
N LEU A 309 -4.42 -13.86 -21.24
CA LEU A 309 -3.47 -13.42 -22.25
C LEU A 309 -2.32 -12.61 -21.65
N ALA A 310 -2.61 -11.73 -20.68
CA ALA A 310 -1.59 -10.96 -19.99
C ALA A 310 -0.58 -11.83 -19.23
N LYS A 311 -1.00 -12.99 -18.73
CA LYS A 311 -0.09 -13.96 -18.13
C LYS A 311 0.77 -14.62 -19.21
N ALA A 312 0.14 -15.16 -20.25
CA ALA A 312 0.82 -15.84 -21.35
C ALA A 312 1.88 -14.95 -22.04
N ILE A 313 1.54 -13.71 -22.37
CA ILE A 313 2.46 -12.77 -23.02
C ILE A 313 3.64 -12.43 -22.11
N ARG A 314 3.41 -12.29 -20.79
CA ARG A 314 4.46 -11.95 -19.83
C ARG A 314 5.52 -13.05 -19.69
N GLU A 315 5.09 -14.30 -19.75
CA GLU A 315 5.98 -15.47 -19.69
C GLU A 315 6.76 -15.65 -21.01
N ALA A 316 6.09 -15.37 -22.14
CA ALA A 316 6.70 -15.48 -23.47
C ALA A 316 7.72 -14.36 -23.77
N ARG A 317 7.39 -13.11 -23.44
CA ARG A 317 8.11 -11.92 -23.96
C ARG A 317 9.59 -11.87 -23.54
N PRO A 318 10.47 -11.28 -24.39
CA PRO A 318 11.81 -10.93 -23.96
C PRO A 318 11.77 -9.71 -23.02
N GLN A 319 12.69 -9.67 -22.05
CA GLN A 319 12.87 -8.48 -21.22
C GLN A 319 13.69 -7.44 -21.99
N ALA A 320 13.19 -6.21 -22.08
CA ALA A 320 13.94 -5.11 -22.66
C ALA A 320 15.15 -4.74 -21.79
N SER A 321 16.28 -4.37 -22.40
CA SER A 321 17.45 -3.88 -21.65
C SER A 321 17.17 -2.55 -20.93
N SER A 322 16.33 -1.72 -21.54
CA SER A 322 15.84 -0.45 -21.01
C SER A 322 14.90 -0.62 -19.81
N TYR A 323 14.24 -1.77 -19.68
CA TYR A 323 13.18 -1.97 -18.68
C TYR A 323 13.73 -1.87 -17.25
N ILE A 324 12.97 -1.20 -16.39
CA ILE A 324 13.13 -1.23 -14.94
C ILE A 324 11.77 -1.55 -14.29
N LYS A 325 11.81 -2.41 -13.27
CA LYS A 325 10.61 -2.90 -12.59
C LYS A 325 10.07 -1.92 -11.56
N ASP A 326 10.94 -1.22 -10.86
CA ASP A 326 10.59 -0.30 -9.77
C ASP A 326 11.78 0.61 -9.45
N SER A 327 11.56 1.54 -8.52
CA SER A 327 12.56 2.48 -8.07
C SER A 327 13.77 1.84 -7.41
N PHE A 328 13.63 0.66 -6.79
CA PHE A 328 14.76 -0.03 -6.16
C PHE A 328 15.68 -0.62 -7.21
N GLU A 329 15.13 -1.21 -8.28
CA GLU A 329 15.92 -1.65 -9.43
C GLU A 329 16.59 -0.46 -10.12
N PHE A 330 15.88 0.66 -10.28
CA PHE A 330 16.46 1.89 -10.80
C PHE A 330 17.67 2.35 -9.97
N VAL A 331 17.53 2.46 -8.64
CA VAL A 331 18.64 2.85 -7.75
C VAL A 331 19.81 1.88 -7.85
N LYS A 332 19.55 0.57 -8.00
CA LYS A 332 20.61 -0.41 -8.22
C LYS A 332 21.39 -0.11 -9.50
N LYS A 333 20.69 0.08 -10.63
CA LYS A 333 21.32 0.43 -11.92
C LYS A 333 22.06 1.77 -11.85
N ILE A 334 21.51 2.77 -11.17
CA ILE A 334 22.18 4.07 -11.00
C ILE A 334 23.49 3.96 -10.23
N LYS A 335 23.54 3.12 -9.17
CA LYS A 335 24.75 2.90 -8.38
C LYS A 335 25.87 2.19 -9.14
N GLU A 336 25.52 1.43 -10.18
CA GLU A 336 26.48 0.72 -11.04
C GLU A 336 27.11 1.65 -12.10
N ILE A 337 26.57 2.84 -12.32
CA ILE A 337 27.11 3.82 -13.27
C ILE A 337 28.35 4.48 -12.69
N VAL A 338 29.46 4.40 -13.42
CA VAL A 338 30.69 5.13 -13.13
C VAL A 338 30.82 6.27 -14.14
N LEU A 339 30.96 7.50 -13.64
CA LEU A 339 31.19 8.68 -14.47
C LEU A 339 32.69 8.91 -14.66
N GLU A 340 33.10 9.25 -15.87
CA GLU A 340 34.47 9.59 -16.21
C GLU A 340 34.72 11.09 -15.94
N ARG A 341 35.77 11.42 -15.18
CA ARG A 341 36.06 12.81 -14.74
C ARG A 341 36.28 13.83 -15.86
N ASN A 342 36.62 13.38 -17.07
CA ASN A 342 36.89 14.23 -18.21
C ASN A 342 35.66 14.49 -19.10
N LYS A 343 34.49 13.96 -18.73
CA LYS A 343 33.25 14.11 -19.48
C LYS A 343 32.22 14.88 -18.67
N THR A 344 31.51 15.79 -19.33
CA THR A 344 30.32 16.43 -18.76
C THR A 344 29.12 15.53 -19.01
N TYR A 345 28.35 15.27 -17.96
CA TYR A 345 27.14 14.47 -18.02
C TYR A 345 25.92 15.34 -17.81
N ILE A 346 24.91 15.17 -18.66
CA ILE A 346 23.61 15.80 -18.51
C ILE A 346 22.55 14.73 -18.26
N LYS A 347 21.84 14.88 -17.14
CA LYS A 347 20.71 14.05 -16.75
C LYS A 347 19.43 14.64 -17.31
N CYS A 348 18.57 13.82 -17.89
CA CYS A 348 17.26 14.25 -18.34
C CYS A 348 16.22 13.14 -18.19
N SER A 349 14.95 13.53 -18.18
CA SER A 349 13.82 12.63 -18.14
C SER A 349 12.93 12.88 -19.36
N PHE A 350 12.46 11.79 -19.97
CA PHE A 350 11.38 11.83 -20.94
C PHE A 350 10.11 11.23 -20.33
N ASP A 351 8.95 11.80 -20.65
CA ASP A 351 7.63 11.23 -20.31
C ASP A 351 6.84 11.07 -21.61
N VAL A 352 6.15 9.94 -21.77
CA VAL A 352 5.35 9.68 -22.97
C VAL A 352 3.96 10.27 -22.81
N GLU A 353 3.59 11.17 -23.72
CA GLU A 353 2.30 11.85 -23.66
C GLU A 353 1.13 10.88 -23.89
N SER A 354 0.35 10.66 -22.83
CA SER A 354 -0.89 9.86 -22.87
C SER A 354 -0.70 8.48 -23.50
N LEU A 355 0.38 7.78 -23.13
CA LEU A 355 0.82 6.50 -23.69
C LEU A 355 -0.33 5.57 -24.10
N TYR A 356 -1.14 5.11 -23.14
CA TYR A 356 -2.18 4.11 -23.38
C TYR A 356 -3.21 4.49 -24.44
N THR A 357 -3.68 5.74 -24.46
CA THR A 357 -4.66 6.20 -25.45
C THR A 357 -4.04 6.41 -26.83
N ASN A 358 -2.72 6.56 -26.91
CA ASN A 358 -2.03 6.83 -28.17
C ASN A 358 -1.38 5.57 -28.78
N VAL A 359 -1.30 4.46 -28.06
CA VAL A 359 -0.79 3.20 -28.64
C VAL A 359 -1.65 2.78 -29.84
N PRO A 360 -1.10 2.70 -31.06
CA PRO A 360 -1.81 2.20 -32.23
C PRO A 360 -2.10 0.70 -32.04
N VAL A 361 -3.36 0.37 -31.75
CA VAL A 361 -3.70 -0.95 -31.19
C VAL A 361 -3.40 -2.10 -32.16
N ASN A 362 -3.64 -1.89 -33.46
CA ASN A 362 -3.39 -2.90 -34.49
C ASN A 362 -1.89 -3.19 -34.65
N GLU A 363 -1.06 -2.14 -34.70
CA GLU A 363 0.40 -2.29 -34.76
C GLU A 363 0.93 -2.99 -33.50
N ALA A 364 0.42 -2.59 -32.33
CA ALA A 364 0.85 -3.16 -31.05
C ALA A 364 0.47 -4.65 -30.90
N ILE A 365 -0.67 -5.08 -31.48
CA ILE A 365 -1.04 -6.50 -31.56
C ILE A 365 -0.03 -7.27 -32.40
N GLU A 366 0.31 -6.79 -33.60
CA GLU A 366 1.30 -7.46 -34.45
C GLU A 366 2.68 -7.54 -33.79
N ILE A 367 3.13 -6.45 -33.17
CA ILE A 367 4.39 -6.42 -32.41
C ILE A 367 4.36 -7.44 -31.26
N THR A 368 3.22 -7.55 -30.57
CA THR A 368 3.06 -8.53 -29.48
C THR A 368 3.20 -9.95 -30.01
N LEU A 369 2.54 -10.28 -31.12
CA LEU A 369 2.65 -11.58 -31.78
C LEU A 369 4.07 -11.87 -32.23
N ASP A 370 4.76 -10.89 -32.82
CA ASP A 370 6.15 -11.05 -33.26
C ASP A 370 7.10 -11.31 -32.09
N TYR A 371 6.90 -10.66 -30.93
CA TYR A 371 7.70 -10.96 -29.75
C TYR A 371 7.39 -12.32 -29.12
N MET A 372 6.14 -12.77 -29.18
CA MET A 372 5.77 -14.10 -28.72
C MET A 372 6.33 -15.18 -29.65
N TYR A 373 5.95 -15.20 -30.92
CA TYR A 373 6.23 -16.31 -31.83
C TYR A 373 7.59 -16.20 -32.55
N LYS A 374 8.50 -15.34 -32.09
CA LYS A 374 9.90 -15.33 -32.56
C LYS A 374 10.56 -16.69 -32.27
N PRO A 375 11.43 -17.20 -33.16
CA PRO A 375 11.97 -18.57 -33.11
C PRO A 375 13.02 -18.82 -32.00
N ARG A 376 12.81 -18.31 -30.79
CA ARG A 376 13.78 -18.40 -29.68
C ARG A 376 13.25 -19.02 -28.39
N LYS A 377 11.95 -19.27 -28.27
CA LYS A 377 11.35 -19.94 -27.10
C LYS A 377 10.24 -20.90 -27.51
N LEU A 378 10.26 -22.11 -26.95
CA LEU A 378 9.07 -22.95 -26.84
C LEU A 378 8.12 -22.23 -25.89
N ILE A 379 7.06 -21.63 -26.43
CA ILE A 379 5.98 -21.09 -25.62
C ILE A 379 5.04 -22.25 -25.31
N ASP A 380 4.82 -22.54 -24.03
CA ASP A 380 3.77 -23.46 -23.58
C ASP A 380 2.41 -22.75 -23.58
N VAL A 381 2.00 -22.28 -24.76
CA VAL A 381 0.67 -21.71 -24.99
C VAL A 381 0.07 -22.50 -26.15
N PRO A 382 -1.09 -23.14 -25.95
CA PRO A 382 -1.66 -24.05 -26.95
C PRO A 382 -2.20 -23.32 -28.19
N LEU A 383 -2.10 -22.00 -28.24
CA LEU A 383 -2.65 -21.15 -29.28
C LEU A 383 -1.58 -20.84 -30.33
N ASN A 384 -1.92 -20.97 -31.60
CA ASN A 384 -1.08 -20.50 -32.69
C ASN A 384 -1.18 -18.97 -32.87
N ARG A 385 -0.34 -18.40 -33.75
CA ARG A 385 -0.25 -16.94 -33.98
C ARG A 385 -1.60 -16.33 -34.37
N ASP A 386 -2.35 -16.96 -35.26
CA ASP A 386 -3.62 -16.42 -35.76
C ASP A 386 -4.74 -16.51 -34.71
N GLN A 387 -4.77 -17.60 -33.94
CA GLN A 387 -5.69 -17.75 -32.82
C GLN A 387 -5.42 -16.71 -31.74
N MET A 388 -4.14 -16.49 -31.42
CA MET A 388 -3.72 -15.44 -30.49
C MET A 388 -4.11 -14.05 -31.00
N LYS A 389 -3.94 -13.78 -32.30
CA LYS A 389 -4.35 -12.50 -32.92
C LYS A 389 -5.84 -12.23 -32.75
N ILE A 390 -6.68 -13.24 -32.98
CA ILE A 390 -8.14 -13.10 -32.81
C ILE A 390 -8.50 -12.81 -31.35
N LEU A 391 -7.91 -13.54 -30.40
CA LEU A 391 -8.15 -13.35 -28.98
C LEU A 391 -7.65 -11.98 -28.48
N LEU A 392 -6.51 -11.50 -28.97
CA LEU A 392 -6.02 -10.15 -28.68
C LEU A 392 -7.00 -9.09 -29.19
N ASN A 393 -7.47 -9.21 -30.44
CA ASN A 393 -8.47 -8.30 -30.99
C ASN A 393 -9.76 -8.29 -30.15
N LEU A 394 -10.31 -9.47 -29.84
CA LEU A 394 -11.49 -9.59 -28.97
C LEU A 394 -11.32 -8.91 -27.61
N SER A 395 -10.07 -8.87 -27.11
CA SER A 395 -9.76 -8.34 -25.79
C SER A 395 -9.57 -6.83 -25.74
N VAL A 396 -8.97 -6.23 -26.76
CA VAL A 396 -8.52 -4.81 -26.69
C VAL A 396 -9.15 -3.89 -27.72
N THR A 397 -9.76 -4.40 -28.80
CA THR A 397 -10.40 -3.57 -29.83
C THR A 397 -11.92 -3.54 -29.67
N ASN A 398 -12.53 -2.44 -30.11
CA ASN A 398 -13.97 -2.21 -30.06
C ASN A 398 -14.61 -2.49 -28.69
N SER A 399 -13.87 -2.18 -27.61
CA SER A 399 -14.32 -2.45 -26.25
C SER A 399 -15.41 -1.44 -25.85
N PRO A 400 -16.65 -1.87 -25.57
CA PRO A 400 -17.73 -0.98 -25.18
C PRO A 400 -17.62 -0.56 -23.71
N PHE A 401 -17.99 0.68 -23.44
CA PHE A 401 -18.10 1.23 -22.10
C PHE A 401 -19.20 2.28 -22.01
N ARG A 402 -19.68 2.52 -20.79
CA ARG A 402 -20.69 3.53 -20.49
C ARG A 402 -20.06 4.74 -19.80
N PHE A 403 -20.48 5.93 -20.22
CA PHE A 403 -20.26 7.19 -19.50
C PHE A 403 -21.51 8.06 -19.58
N HIS A 404 -21.96 8.61 -18.45
CA HIS A 404 -23.06 9.57 -18.40
C HIS A 404 -24.30 9.14 -19.24
N ASN A 405 -24.78 7.92 -19.02
CA ASN A 405 -25.90 7.28 -19.74
C ASN A 405 -25.73 7.13 -21.27
N LYS A 406 -24.56 7.45 -21.81
CA LYS A 406 -24.18 7.20 -23.21
C LYS A 406 -23.23 6.01 -23.28
N ILE A 407 -23.22 5.34 -24.42
CA ILE A 407 -22.35 4.19 -24.67
C ILE A 407 -21.37 4.55 -25.77
N TYR A 408 -20.14 4.12 -25.56
CA TYR A 408 -19.01 4.37 -26.43
C TYR A 408 -18.29 3.05 -26.66
N LYS A 409 -17.49 2.98 -27.72
CA LYS A 409 -16.45 1.97 -27.88
C LYS A 409 -15.11 2.66 -28.09
N GLN A 410 -14.06 2.03 -27.59
CA GLN A 410 -12.69 2.43 -27.90
C GLN A 410 -12.26 1.71 -29.18
N ILE A 411 -11.93 2.49 -30.22
CA ILE A 411 -11.54 2.00 -31.55
C ILE A 411 -10.02 1.99 -31.75
N ASP A 412 -9.28 2.84 -31.02
CA ASP A 412 -7.82 2.87 -31.00
C ASP A 412 -7.29 3.24 -29.61
N GLY A 413 -6.00 3.01 -29.37
CA GLY A 413 -5.46 3.00 -28.02
C GLY A 413 -5.86 1.75 -27.25
N VAL A 414 -5.25 1.57 -26.09
CA VAL A 414 -5.59 0.52 -25.13
C VAL A 414 -6.26 1.11 -23.90
N ALA A 415 -7.32 0.46 -23.43
CA ALA A 415 -8.12 0.94 -22.30
C ALA A 415 -7.32 0.90 -20.98
N MET A 416 -7.12 2.06 -20.34
CA MET A 416 -6.55 2.16 -18.99
C MET A 416 -7.51 1.49 -17.99
N GLY A 417 -7.22 0.25 -17.60
CA GLY A 417 -8.11 -0.58 -16.76
C GLY A 417 -8.38 -1.96 -17.35
N ASN A 418 -7.98 -2.21 -18.61
CA ASN A 418 -7.85 -3.56 -19.15
C ASN A 418 -6.53 -4.20 -18.64
N PRO A 419 -6.57 -5.44 -18.09
CA PRO A 419 -5.37 -6.17 -17.65
C PRO A 419 -4.25 -6.32 -18.70
N LEU A 420 -4.58 -6.32 -19.99
CA LEU A 420 -3.60 -6.41 -21.08
C LEU A 420 -2.90 -5.09 -21.40
N ALA A 421 -3.54 -3.96 -21.12
CA ALA A 421 -3.08 -2.65 -21.59
C ALA A 421 -1.62 -2.36 -21.22
N PRO A 422 -1.16 -2.63 -19.96
CA PRO A 422 0.23 -2.35 -19.57
C PRO A 422 1.25 -3.16 -20.36
N ILE A 423 0.92 -4.40 -20.71
CA ILE A 423 1.86 -5.31 -21.39
C ILE A 423 1.97 -4.95 -22.86
N ILE A 424 0.84 -4.66 -23.52
CA ILE A 424 0.82 -4.26 -24.93
C ILE A 424 1.52 -2.91 -25.12
N ALA A 425 1.24 -1.92 -24.25
CA ALA A 425 1.91 -0.63 -24.30
C ALA A 425 3.42 -0.76 -24.09
N ASP A 426 3.85 -1.59 -23.13
CA ASP A 426 5.26 -1.83 -22.85
C ASP A 426 6.00 -2.51 -24.03
N LEU A 427 5.37 -3.47 -24.71
CA LEU A 427 5.93 -4.13 -25.90
C LEU A 427 6.01 -3.20 -27.11
N TRP A 428 5.00 -2.36 -27.32
CA TRP A 428 5.04 -1.33 -28.36
C TRP A 428 6.16 -0.32 -28.08
N MET A 429 6.29 0.16 -26.84
CA MET A 429 7.39 1.01 -26.44
C MET A 429 8.76 0.35 -26.63
N GLN A 430 8.90 -0.91 -26.23
CA GLN A 430 10.12 -1.68 -26.46
C GLN A 430 10.49 -1.74 -27.95
N LYS A 431 9.50 -1.91 -28.83
CA LYS A 431 9.73 -1.89 -30.29
C LYS A 431 10.20 -0.51 -30.77
N MET A 432 9.62 0.57 -30.25
CA MET A 432 10.03 1.93 -30.57
C MET A 432 11.45 2.22 -30.10
N GLU A 433 11.83 1.75 -28.91
CA GLU A 433 13.18 1.89 -28.35
C GLU A 433 14.26 1.17 -29.18
N GLU A 434 13.93 0.12 -29.95
CA GLU A 434 14.88 -0.50 -30.89
C GLU A 434 15.41 0.51 -31.94
N LYS A 435 14.67 1.60 -32.22
CA LYS A 435 15.11 2.68 -33.12
C LYS A 435 16.29 3.46 -32.56
N LEU A 436 16.59 3.38 -31.25
CA LEU A 436 17.81 3.93 -30.65
C LEU A 436 19.07 3.35 -31.29
N ASN A 437 19.03 2.10 -31.76
CA ASN A 437 20.17 1.46 -32.43
C ASN A 437 20.56 2.16 -33.75
N LYS A 438 19.67 2.98 -34.33
CA LYS A 438 19.95 3.79 -35.52
C LYS A 438 20.81 5.02 -35.21
N PHE A 439 20.93 5.43 -33.94
CA PHE A 439 21.75 6.56 -33.53
C PHE A 439 23.21 6.12 -33.37
N ARG A 440 24.04 6.46 -34.34
CA ARG A 440 25.51 6.24 -34.26
C ARG A 440 26.19 7.25 -33.34
N THR A 441 25.70 8.50 -33.35
CA THR A 441 26.19 9.62 -32.54
C THR A 441 25.03 10.24 -31.75
N ASN A 442 25.35 10.98 -30.68
CA ASN A 442 24.37 11.68 -29.83
C ASN A 442 23.30 10.76 -29.23
N ARG A 443 23.62 9.48 -29.02
CA ARG A 443 22.76 8.54 -28.30
C ARG A 443 22.98 8.67 -26.79
N PRO A 444 21.97 8.39 -25.96
CA PRO A 444 22.14 8.34 -24.52
C PRO A 444 23.09 7.20 -24.13
N ILE A 445 23.88 7.42 -23.08
CA ILE A 445 24.71 6.40 -22.45
C ILE A 445 23.83 5.46 -21.64
N VAL A 446 22.85 6.04 -20.95
CA VAL A 446 21.88 5.32 -20.13
C VAL A 446 20.49 5.68 -20.63
N TRP A 447 19.67 4.66 -20.85
CA TRP A 447 18.25 4.78 -21.19
C TRP A 447 17.48 3.75 -20.36
N LEU A 448 16.78 4.21 -19.32
CA LEU A 448 16.05 3.35 -18.39
C LEU A 448 14.58 3.77 -18.36
N ARG A 449 13.67 2.84 -18.68
CA ARG A 449 12.24 3.11 -18.80
C ARG A 449 11.42 2.34 -17.78
N TYR A 450 10.59 3.07 -17.04
CA TYR A 450 9.49 2.55 -16.24
C TYR A 450 8.17 2.96 -16.87
N VAL A 451 7.54 2.05 -17.62
CA VAL A 451 6.27 2.31 -18.34
C VAL A 451 6.40 3.51 -19.30
N ASP A 452 5.90 4.68 -18.91
CA ASP A 452 5.89 5.96 -19.64
C ASP A 452 7.05 6.89 -19.24
N ASP A 453 7.60 6.75 -18.03
CA ASP A 453 8.71 7.56 -17.52
C ASP A 453 10.06 6.95 -17.98
N ILE A 454 10.95 7.78 -18.55
CA ILE A 454 12.28 7.38 -19.03
C ILE A 454 13.36 8.27 -18.43
N PHE A 455 14.34 7.67 -17.76
CA PHE A 455 15.56 8.34 -17.30
C PHE A 455 16.68 8.18 -18.32
N CYS A 456 17.36 9.29 -18.63
CA CYS A 456 18.46 9.34 -19.57
C CYS A 456 19.70 10.03 -19.01
N LEU A 457 20.86 9.56 -19.46
CA LEU A 457 22.16 10.18 -19.21
C LEU A 457 22.90 10.41 -20.52
N PHE A 458 23.33 11.65 -20.76
CA PHE A 458 24.00 12.08 -21.99
C PHE A 458 25.37 12.70 -21.70
N THR A 459 26.29 12.65 -22.67
CA THR A 459 27.57 13.41 -22.66
C THR A 459 27.65 14.42 -23.80
N ILE A 460 26.49 14.97 -24.19
CA ILE A 460 26.34 15.95 -25.25
C ILE A 460 25.68 17.21 -24.68
N SER A 461 25.85 18.36 -25.32
CA SER A 461 25.24 19.61 -24.90
C SER A 461 23.71 19.56 -24.89
N GLU A 462 23.08 20.38 -24.05
CA GLU A 462 21.61 20.50 -23.97
C GLU A 462 20.95 20.79 -25.32
N THR A 463 21.60 21.58 -26.18
CA THR A 463 21.13 21.85 -27.54
C THR A 463 20.99 20.58 -28.36
N LYS A 464 21.99 19.69 -28.31
CA LYS A 464 21.95 18.40 -29.01
C LYS A 464 20.96 17.42 -28.37
N ILE A 465 20.69 17.54 -27.07
CA ILE A 465 19.62 16.77 -26.41
C ILE A 465 18.25 17.20 -26.93
N LYS A 466 18.02 18.51 -27.13
CA LYS A 466 16.79 19.03 -27.75
C LYS A 466 16.64 18.60 -29.21
N ASP A 467 17.75 18.51 -29.95
CA ASP A 467 17.73 17.95 -31.31
C ASP A 467 17.40 16.45 -31.30
N PHE A 468 17.99 15.70 -30.36
CA PHE A 468 17.66 14.29 -30.14
C PHE A 468 16.18 14.13 -29.80
N HIS A 469 15.65 14.95 -28.89
CA HIS A 469 14.23 14.99 -28.53
C HIS A 469 13.33 15.22 -29.74
N SER A 470 13.68 16.19 -30.58
CA SER A 470 12.97 16.48 -31.83
C SER A 470 13.01 15.31 -32.83
N ARG A 471 14.06 14.49 -32.79
CA ARG A 471 14.19 13.29 -33.65
C ARG A 471 13.40 12.10 -33.12
N ILE A 472 13.34 11.88 -31.81
CA ILE A 472 12.56 10.78 -31.24
C ILE A 472 11.06 11.01 -31.35
N ASN A 473 10.60 12.28 -31.31
CA ASN A 473 9.21 12.64 -31.59
C ASN A 473 8.79 12.41 -33.06
N LYS A 474 9.75 12.10 -33.95
CA LYS A 474 9.48 11.68 -35.33
C LYS A 474 9.49 10.17 -35.49
N TRP A 475 9.64 9.40 -34.41
CA TRP A 475 9.66 7.94 -34.52
C TRP A 475 8.31 7.37 -34.95
N HIS A 476 7.20 7.99 -34.55
CA HIS A 476 5.85 7.55 -34.89
C HIS A 476 4.86 8.70 -34.65
N ASP A 477 3.85 8.87 -35.52
CA ASP A 477 2.90 10.00 -35.46
C ASP A 477 2.05 10.02 -34.17
N ASN A 478 1.80 8.85 -33.60
CA ASN A 478 1.10 8.71 -32.31
C ASN A 478 2.04 8.74 -31.08
N LEU A 479 3.35 8.99 -31.24
CA LEU A 479 4.30 8.95 -30.13
C LEU A 479 4.97 10.31 -29.92
N ASN A 480 4.62 10.97 -28.82
CA ASN A 480 5.26 12.20 -28.39
C ASN A 480 5.88 12.00 -27.00
N PHE A 481 7.10 12.49 -26.86
CA PHE A 481 7.82 12.60 -25.61
C PHE A 481 7.84 14.05 -25.15
N THR A 482 7.74 14.29 -23.85
CA THR A 482 8.16 15.56 -23.23
C THR A 482 9.61 15.43 -22.76
N LEU A 483 10.33 16.55 -22.62
CA LEU A 483 11.70 16.58 -22.11
C LEU A 483 11.78 17.44 -20.85
N GLU A 484 12.29 16.86 -19.77
CA GLU A 484 12.70 17.56 -18.56
C GLU A 484 14.22 17.45 -18.43
N LEU A 485 14.91 18.58 -18.53
CA LEU A 485 16.34 18.67 -18.25
C LEU A 485 16.56 18.81 -16.74
N GLU A 486 17.70 18.33 -16.26
CA GLU A 486 18.06 18.54 -14.86
C GLU A 486 18.14 20.02 -14.49
N SER A 487 17.89 20.31 -13.21
CA SER A 487 18.02 21.64 -12.63
C SER A 487 18.90 21.55 -11.40
N ASN A 488 19.89 22.44 -11.28
CA ASN A 488 20.85 22.44 -10.17
C ASN A 488 21.51 21.06 -9.96
N ASN A 489 21.92 20.42 -11.06
CA ASN A 489 22.56 19.09 -11.07
C ASN A 489 21.68 17.97 -10.47
N SER A 490 20.36 18.17 -10.48
CA SER A 490 19.37 17.33 -9.84
C SER A 490 18.22 17.03 -10.78
N ILE A 491 17.75 15.78 -10.79
CA ILE A 491 16.53 15.39 -11.49
C ILE A 491 15.74 14.36 -10.70
N SER A 492 14.42 14.47 -10.72
CA SER A 492 13.53 13.48 -10.13
C SER A 492 13.14 12.42 -11.15
N PHE A 493 13.20 11.15 -10.75
CA PHE A 493 12.71 10.04 -11.53
C PHE A 493 12.02 9.03 -10.60
N LEU A 494 10.78 8.67 -10.89
CA LEU A 494 9.89 7.93 -9.99
C LEU A 494 9.78 8.61 -8.61
N ASP A 495 10.27 7.95 -7.56
CA ASP A 495 10.34 8.48 -6.20
C ASP A 495 11.78 8.71 -5.72
N VAL A 496 12.71 8.85 -6.67
CA VAL A 496 14.13 9.06 -6.46
C VAL A 496 14.54 10.42 -7.01
N CYS A 497 15.32 11.16 -6.24
CA CYS A 497 16.02 12.34 -6.71
C CYS A 497 17.48 11.97 -6.95
N VAL A 498 17.94 12.11 -8.19
CA VAL A 498 19.30 11.79 -8.63
C VAL A 498 20.11 13.08 -8.71
N THR A 499 21.20 13.14 -7.97
CA THR A 499 22.16 14.23 -7.95
C THR A 499 23.56 13.71 -8.30
N GLN A 500 24.47 14.57 -8.71
CA GLN A 500 25.90 14.23 -8.79
C GLN A 500 26.64 14.95 -7.68
N ASP A 501 27.51 14.23 -6.97
CA ASP A 501 28.31 14.78 -5.88
C ASP A 501 29.68 15.28 -6.33
N GLU A 502 30.43 15.85 -5.39
CA GLU A 502 31.78 16.39 -5.57
C GLU A 502 32.81 15.33 -6.00
N GLU A 503 32.52 14.03 -5.83
CA GLU A 503 33.38 12.92 -6.27
C GLU A 503 33.02 12.43 -7.69
N ASP A 504 32.17 13.15 -8.42
CA ASP A 504 31.60 12.75 -9.70
C ASP A 504 30.82 11.41 -9.64
N LYS A 505 30.17 11.12 -8.50
CA LYS A 505 29.31 9.96 -8.36
C LYS A 505 27.84 10.36 -8.36
N LEU A 506 27.03 9.51 -8.99
CA LEU A 506 25.58 9.64 -8.88
C LEU A 506 25.13 9.26 -7.47
N THR A 507 24.41 10.17 -6.85
CA THR A 507 23.84 10.04 -5.51
C THR A 507 22.32 10.07 -5.61
N THR A 508 21.66 9.33 -4.72
CA THR A 508 20.22 9.15 -4.74
C THR A 508 19.63 9.55 -3.40
N SER A 509 18.48 10.22 -3.44
CA SER A 509 17.67 10.60 -2.28
C SER A 509 16.19 10.41 -2.57
N LEU A 510 15.33 10.54 -1.55
CA LEU A 510 13.89 10.40 -1.74
C LEU A 510 13.30 11.64 -2.40
N TYR A 511 12.59 11.45 -3.50
CA TYR A 511 11.78 12.51 -4.10
C TYR A 511 10.35 12.48 -3.56
N ARG A 512 9.85 13.67 -3.20
CA ARG A 512 8.45 13.92 -2.83
C ARG A 512 7.93 15.02 -3.72
N LYS A 513 6.80 14.79 -4.39
CA LYS A 513 6.13 15.85 -5.18
C LYS A 513 5.71 17.00 -4.26
N PRO A 514 5.58 18.24 -4.78
CA PRO A 514 5.10 19.37 -3.99
C PRO A 514 3.71 19.14 -3.35
N THR A 515 2.89 18.27 -3.94
CA THR A 515 1.58 17.87 -3.41
C THR A 515 1.62 16.74 -2.39
N HIS A 516 2.80 16.30 -1.94
CA HIS A 516 2.91 15.25 -0.93
C HIS A 516 2.57 15.80 0.46
N THR A 517 1.46 15.35 1.03
CA THR A 517 0.89 15.94 2.25
C THR A 517 1.51 15.40 3.54
N GLY A 518 2.20 14.26 3.48
CA GLY A 518 2.73 13.58 4.67
C GLY A 518 1.68 12.84 5.49
N LEU A 519 0.43 12.79 5.01
CA LEU A 519 -0.63 12.00 5.65
C LEU A 519 -0.41 10.50 5.39
N TYR A 520 -0.31 9.76 6.47
CA TYR A 520 -0.31 8.30 6.47
C TYR A 520 -1.50 7.79 7.29
N MET A 521 -1.57 6.47 7.48
CA MET A 521 -2.57 5.88 8.37
C MET A 521 -2.39 6.44 9.79
N LEU A 522 -3.38 7.17 10.28
CA LEU A 522 -3.35 7.78 11.61
C LEU A 522 -3.22 6.73 12.71
N TRP A 523 -2.51 7.08 13.78
CA TRP A 523 -2.28 6.17 14.90
C TRP A 523 -3.57 5.77 15.63
N ASP A 524 -4.55 6.66 15.69
CA ASP A 524 -5.85 6.47 16.33
C ASP A 524 -6.92 5.81 15.43
N SER A 525 -6.60 5.60 14.15
CA SER A 525 -7.54 4.94 13.21
C SER A 525 -7.92 3.54 13.68
N ASN A 526 -9.13 3.06 13.33
CA ASN A 526 -9.60 1.71 13.66
C ASN A 526 -8.94 0.60 12.81
N GLN A 527 -7.64 0.73 12.55
CA GLN A 527 -6.84 -0.21 11.79
C GLN A 527 -5.96 -1.03 12.73
N ASN A 528 -5.79 -2.31 12.41
CA ASN A 528 -4.95 -3.21 13.20
C ASN A 528 -3.52 -2.65 13.34
N ARG A 529 -2.97 -2.67 14.57
CA ARG A 529 -1.63 -2.14 14.87
C ARG A 529 -0.53 -2.77 14.02
N ARG A 530 -0.68 -4.01 13.54
CA ARG A 530 0.26 -4.64 12.61
C ARG A 530 0.46 -3.82 11.34
N TYR A 531 -0.60 -3.21 10.78
CA TYR A 531 -0.48 -2.37 9.58
C TYR A 531 0.19 -1.04 9.89
N LYS A 532 -0.09 -0.44 11.06
CA LYS A 532 0.56 0.79 11.53
C LYS A 532 2.06 0.59 11.78
N LEU A 533 2.44 -0.52 12.39
CA LEU A 533 3.85 -0.90 12.57
C LEU A 533 4.52 -1.26 11.23
N GLY A 534 3.79 -1.95 10.35
CA GLY A 534 4.23 -2.27 8.99
C GLY A 534 4.50 -1.04 8.13
N LEU A 535 3.71 0.03 8.30
CA LEU A 535 3.94 1.32 7.67
C LEU A 535 5.32 1.88 8.04
N ILE A 536 5.63 1.98 9.35
CA ILE A 536 6.94 2.49 9.81
C ILE A 536 8.07 1.67 9.21
N LYS A 537 7.95 0.34 9.28
CA LYS A 537 8.94 -0.58 8.69
C LYS A 537 9.14 -0.33 7.21
N THR A 538 8.05 -0.19 6.45
CA THR A 538 8.11 0.02 4.99
C THR A 538 8.78 1.34 4.64
N LEU A 539 8.44 2.43 5.35
CA LEU A 539 9.03 3.76 5.12
C LEU A 539 10.53 3.78 5.46
N VAL A 540 10.94 3.13 6.55
CA VAL A 540 12.36 3.03 6.93
C VAL A 540 13.15 2.18 5.91
N ILE A 541 12.61 1.03 5.48
CA ILE A 541 13.24 0.21 4.42
C ILE A 541 13.40 1.03 3.14
N ARG A 542 12.36 1.78 2.76
CA ARG A 542 12.37 2.62 1.57
C ARG A 542 13.48 3.67 1.62
N ILE A 543 13.65 4.37 2.76
CA ILE A 543 14.76 5.33 2.98
C ILE A 543 16.11 4.63 2.76
N HIS A 544 16.35 3.50 3.44
CA HIS A 544 17.64 2.82 3.35
C HIS A 544 17.95 2.25 1.95
N ARG A 545 16.94 1.81 1.21
CA ARG A 545 17.14 1.26 -0.14
C ARG A 545 17.37 2.35 -1.18
N ILE A 546 16.70 3.50 -1.05
CA ILE A 546 16.78 4.59 -2.03
C ILE A 546 17.97 5.50 -1.76
N CYS A 547 18.20 5.92 -0.52
CA CYS A 547 19.24 6.91 -0.21
C CYS A 547 20.64 6.30 -0.32
N SER A 548 21.57 7.01 -1.00
CA SER A 548 22.94 6.51 -1.19
C SER A 548 23.89 6.86 -0.04
N LYS A 549 23.74 8.04 0.58
CA LYS A 549 24.64 8.54 1.63
C LYS A 549 24.04 8.44 3.03
N GLN A 550 24.87 8.15 4.02
CA GLN A 550 24.45 8.04 5.42
C GLN A 550 23.92 9.38 5.99
N SER A 551 24.46 10.51 5.54
CA SER A 551 23.95 11.85 5.90
C SER A 551 22.51 12.06 5.43
N ILE A 552 22.21 11.71 4.18
CA ILE A 552 20.86 11.79 3.59
C ILE A 552 19.91 10.87 4.35
N ILE A 553 20.33 9.62 4.62
CA ILE A 553 19.53 8.67 5.42
C ILE A 553 19.16 9.26 6.78
N ARG A 554 20.11 9.89 7.49
CA ARG A 554 19.84 10.52 8.79
C ARG A 554 18.81 11.64 8.68
N ASN A 555 18.95 12.52 7.70
CA ASN A 555 18.00 13.62 7.46
C ASN A 555 16.60 13.10 7.15
N GLU A 556 16.50 12.10 6.27
CA GLU A 556 15.24 11.47 5.89
C GLU A 556 14.56 10.73 7.05
N LEU A 557 15.32 10.05 7.90
CA LEU A 557 14.78 9.41 9.10
C LEU A 557 14.30 10.42 10.15
N ASN A 558 14.91 11.60 10.22
CA ASN A 558 14.46 12.69 11.10
C ASN A 558 13.18 13.33 10.56
N LEU A 559 13.11 13.57 9.26
CA LEU A 559 11.88 14.02 8.61
C LEU A 559 10.74 13.01 8.83
N LEU A 560 11.01 11.72 8.60
CA LEU A 560 10.03 10.66 8.84
C LEU A 560 9.55 10.63 10.29
N ARG A 561 10.44 10.84 11.26
CA ARG A 561 10.05 10.93 12.68
C ARG A 561 9.07 12.07 12.91
N LYS A 562 9.36 13.27 12.36
CA LYS A 562 8.45 14.41 12.44
C LYS A 562 7.11 14.08 11.82
N THR A 563 7.09 13.58 10.59
CA THR A 563 5.86 13.21 9.88
C THR A 563 5.04 12.16 10.65
N LEU A 564 5.65 11.11 11.20
CA LEU A 564 4.91 10.12 11.99
C LEU A 564 4.36 10.70 13.30
N THR A 565 5.09 11.62 13.92
CA THR A 565 4.62 12.35 15.11
C THR A 565 3.39 13.19 14.75
N ASP A 566 3.42 13.88 13.61
CA ASP A 566 2.28 14.67 13.09
C ASP A 566 1.06 13.78 12.79
N ASN A 567 1.26 12.50 12.48
CA ASN A 567 0.21 11.48 12.28
C ASN A 567 -0.22 10.77 13.59
N GLY A 568 0.21 11.28 14.76
CA GLY A 568 -0.18 10.81 16.08
C GLY A 568 0.56 9.58 16.60
N TYR A 569 1.64 9.14 15.93
CA TYR A 569 2.38 7.95 16.38
C TYR A 569 3.19 8.24 17.65
N PRO A 570 3.09 7.38 18.69
CA PRO A 570 3.86 7.57 19.92
C PRO A 570 5.37 7.51 19.68
N PRO A 571 6.19 8.38 20.31
CA PRO A 571 7.64 8.43 20.09
C PRO A 571 8.36 7.10 20.33
N HIS A 572 7.91 6.31 21.31
CA HIS A 572 8.50 5.01 21.62
C HIS A 572 8.23 3.97 20.51
N ILE A 573 7.07 4.03 19.84
CA ILE A 573 6.73 3.19 18.69
C ILE A 573 7.58 3.56 17.48
N ILE A 574 7.72 4.85 17.20
CA ILE A 574 8.57 5.35 16.10
C ILE A 574 10.03 4.87 16.30
N ARG A 575 10.56 5.04 17.51
CA ARG A 575 11.93 4.61 17.87
C ARG A 575 12.11 3.11 17.67
N ARG A 576 11.20 2.29 18.22
CA ARG A 576 11.25 0.83 18.08
C ARG A 576 11.18 0.38 16.62
N GLY A 577 10.28 0.98 15.83
CA GLY A 577 10.13 0.68 14.41
C GLY A 577 11.38 0.99 13.60
N ARG A 578 12.09 2.09 13.92
CA ARG A 578 13.39 2.42 13.32
C ARG A 578 14.44 1.37 13.65
N THR A 579 14.64 1.04 14.93
CA THR A 579 15.69 0.11 15.38
C THR A 579 15.54 -1.29 14.78
N ILE A 580 14.34 -1.89 14.88
CA ILE A 580 14.08 -3.25 14.35
C ILE A 580 14.34 -3.30 12.84
N THR A 581 13.98 -2.23 12.14
CA THR A 581 14.06 -2.18 10.69
C THR A 581 15.49 -1.96 10.21
N THR A 582 16.30 -1.15 10.89
CA THR A 582 17.72 -0.96 10.54
C THR A 582 18.48 -2.29 10.61
N THR A 583 18.24 -3.12 11.63
CA THR A 583 18.79 -4.48 11.73
C THR A 583 18.32 -5.38 10.59
N THR A 584 17.05 -5.26 10.18
CA THR A 584 16.48 -6.06 9.07
C THR A 584 16.98 -5.61 7.69
N SER A 585 17.23 -4.31 7.49
CA SER A 585 17.71 -3.77 6.21
C SER A 585 19.18 -4.09 5.92
N GLN A 586 19.95 -4.47 6.94
CA GLN A 586 21.30 -5.00 6.80
C GLN A 586 21.32 -6.49 6.41
N ILE A 587 20.18 -7.18 6.51
CA ILE A 587 20.02 -8.56 6.07
C ILE A 587 19.53 -8.54 4.62
N ALA A 588 20.26 -9.25 3.74
CA ALA A 588 19.95 -9.38 2.32
C ALA A 588 18.49 -9.84 2.07
N PRO A 589 17.93 -9.64 0.86
CA PRO A 589 16.53 -9.95 0.59
C PRO A 589 16.24 -11.42 0.90
N ILE A 590 15.22 -11.67 1.71
CA ILE A 590 14.64 -13.01 1.87
C ILE A 590 14.10 -13.41 0.49
N THR A 591 14.85 -14.24 -0.23
CA THR A 591 14.34 -15.02 -1.35
C THR A 591 13.17 -15.85 -0.83
N SER A 592 12.07 -15.84 -1.58
CA SER A 592 10.92 -16.70 -1.34
C SER A 592 11.37 -18.13 -1.08
N ARG A 593 11.05 -18.68 0.11
CA ARG A 593 11.16 -20.12 0.35
C ARG A 593 10.24 -20.82 -0.64
N THR A 594 10.83 -21.36 -1.71
CA THR A 594 10.25 -22.48 -2.45
C THR A 594 10.20 -23.64 -1.47
N THR A 595 9.00 -24.07 -1.12
CA THR A 595 8.78 -25.34 -0.43
C THR A 595 9.20 -26.47 -1.38
N THR A 596 10.41 -26.98 -1.19
CA THR A 596 10.82 -28.27 -1.75
C THR A 596 10.10 -29.37 -0.97
N THR A 597 9.04 -29.90 -1.57
CA THR A 597 8.48 -31.20 -1.20
C THR A 597 9.52 -32.27 -1.55
N THR A 598 10.15 -32.85 -0.53
CA THR A 598 10.92 -34.08 -0.61
C THR A 598 10.00 -35.23 -1.02
N SER A 599 10.13 -35.71 -2.25
CA SER A 599 9.59 -37.00 -2.69
C SER A 599 10.54 -38.12 -2.24
N THR A 600 10.08 -38.94 -1.30
CA THR A 600 10.65 -40.23 -0.93
C THR A 600 10.69 -41.16 -2.14
N THR A 601 11.89 -41.55 -2.55
CA THR A 601 12.16 -42.57 -3.58
C THR A 601 12.02 -43.95 -2.95
N SER A 602 11.01 -44.71 -3.37
CA SER A 602 10.92 -46.15 -3.12
C SER A 602 11.78 -46.88 -4.15
N GLN A 603 12.85 -47.54 -3.69
CA GLN A 603 13.61 -48.50 -4.48
C GLN A 603 12.76 -49.75 -4.73
N MET A 604 12.46 -50.04 -5.99
CA MET A 604 12.15 -51.39 -6.44
C MET A 604 13.32 -51.89 -7.30
N THR A 605 13.98 -52.91 -6.76
CA THR A 605 14.94 -53.79 -7.42
C THR A 605 14.28 -54.53 -8.58
N THR A 606 14.86 -54.41 -9.78
CA THR A 606 14.67 -55.42 -10.83
C THR A 606 16.03 -55.75 -11.44
N THR A 607 16.43 -56.98 -11.14
CA THR A 607 17.56 -57.73 -11.66
C THR A 607 17.43 -57.91 -13.16
N THR A 608 18.47 -57.59 -13.94
CA THR A 608 18.67 -58.17 -15.27
C THR A 608 20.12 -58.61 -15.46
N LEU A 609 20.20 -59.83 -15.97
CA LEU A 609 21.32 -60.72 -16.16
C LEU A 609 22.40 -60.21 -17.13
N THR A 610 23.64 -60.26 -16.65
CA THR A 610 24.86 -60.85 -17.23
C THR A 610 25.15 -60.91 -18.73
N THR A 611 26.47 -60.90 -18.96
CA THR A 611 27.29 -61.19 -20.17
C THR A 611 27.59 -59.93 -21.00
N SER A 612 28.84 -59.53 -21.21
CA SER A 612 30.16 -60.16 -21.09
C SER A 612 31.21 -59.11 -20.75
#